data_AF-A0AA35SU59-F1
#
_entry.id   AF-A0AA35SU59-F1
#
_cell.length_a   1.000
_cell.length_b   1.000
_cell.length_c   1.000
_cell.angle_alpha   90.00
_cell.angle_beta   90.00
_cell.angle_gamma   90.00
#
_symmetry.space_group_name_H-M   'P 1'
#
loop_
_entity.id
_entity.type
_entity.pdbx_description
1 polymer ?
#
loop_
_entity_poly.entity_id
_entity_poly.type
_entity_poly.pdbx_seq_one_letter_code
_entity_poly.pdbx_strand_id
1 'polypeptide(L)'
;MEGRRVERALRSYLDNRASLSFNLDTKSDRVLALQHGYVTGNRREGVARRQGLDDDWEAVLQAARARDGQRLARVEKLSEGSRRSREEGLLRAHREVWMREWNKLQLERGQVQKELEEWRVCVGSEEHSFWLEFLSEAAAVESQLCEEREDFTRERVRPLLRARGRLRGSLGRGEREKEGVKREGEKAVLKLEEEIHRLWGEIATVGVEKEGEMKDALQGIPLELAEEREAPNYGSALRELQLLDNHYTLTLETLHHRYQGVAGRGSCCQGVAGQSNNGWSFTDDERFRHVVGQYPSLLRKRRTLLIDRLMREFPNLTRPEIMTHESWYNASTHYQRQVASVKKSWLRNR
;
A
#
# COMPACT_ATOMS: atom_id res chain seq x y z
N MET A 1 23.16 35.67 25.64
CA MET A 1 22.86 36.44 24.40
C MET A 1 21.41 36.27 23.91
N GLU A 2 20.67 35.25 24.36
CA GLU A 2 19.27 35.00 23.92
C GLU A 2 18.20 35.80 24.70
N GLY A 3 18.43 36.12 25.97
CA GLY A 3 17.46 36.89 26.79
C GLY A 3 17.12 38.27 26.22
N ARG A 4 18.11 38.99 25.66
CA ARG A 4 17.91 40.34 25.09
C ARG A 4 17.19 40.34 23.73
N ARG A 5 17.01 39.17 23.09
CA ARG A 5 16.23 39.02 21.85
C ARG A 5 14.76 38.79 22.16
N VAL A 6 14.47 37.98 23.18
CA VAL A 6 13.09 37.74 23.64
C VAL A 6 12.49 39.02 24.23
N GLU A 7 13.27 39.78 24.99
CA GLU A 7 12.83 41.05 25.58
C GLU A 7 12.51 42.13 24.53
N ARG A 8 13.27 42.17 23.42
CA ARG A 8 12.97 43.04 22.27
C ARG A 8 11.72 42.61 21.50
N ALA A 9 11.51 41.31 21.34
CA ALA A 9 10.31 40.78 20.70
C ALA A 9 9.05 41.06 21.54
N LEU A 10 9.13 40.95 22.87
CA LEU A 10 8.03 41.25 23.77
C LEU A 10 7.71 42.75 23.82
N ARG A 11 8.72 43.64 23.84
CA ARG A 11 8.49 45.09 23.72
C ARG A 11 7.82 45.47 22.40
N SER A 12 8.28 44.91 21.28
CA SER A 12 7.67 45.14 19.97
C SER A 12 6.22 44.63 19.89
N TYR A 13 5.89 43.54 20.58
CA TYR A 13 4.54 43.02 20.64
C TYR A 13 3.61 43.89 21.51
N LEU A 14 4.12 44.40 22.64
CA LEU A 14 3.38 45.29 23.53
C LEU A 14 3.16 46.68 22.91
N ASP A 15 4.15 47.23 22.20
CA ASP A 15 4.03 48.52 21.50
C ASP A 15 3.02 48.44 20.33
N ASN A 16 2.99 47.32 19.60
CA ASN A 16 1.96 47.09 18.58
C ASN A 16 0.56 46.92 19.18
N ARG A 17 0.44 46.31 20.36
CA ARG A 17 -0.85 46.16 21.06
C ARG A 17 -1.37 47.49 21.61
N ALA A 18 -0.48 48.34 22.13
CA ALA A 18 -0.82 49.70 22.56
C ALA A 18 -1.26 50.58 21.38
N SER A 19 -0.64 50.40 20.22
CA SER A 19 -1.00 51.10 18.97
C SER A 19 -2.36 50.66 18.41
N LEU A 20 -2.76 49.41 18.66
CA LEU A 20 -4.08 48.87 18.30
C LEU A 20 -5.18 49.26 19.29
N SER A 21 -4.87 49.45 20.59
CA SER A 21 -5.84 49.98 21.57
C SER A 21 -6.11 51.48 21.41
N PHE A 22 -5.15 52.26 20.91
CA PHE A 22 -5.28 53.72 20.77
C PHE A 22 -6.22 54.17 19.63
N ASN A 23 -6.74 53.24 18.81
CA ASN A 23 -7.67 53.53 17.71
C ASN A 23 -9.12 53.07 17.97
N LEU A 24 -9.40 52.48 19.14
CA LEU A 24 -10.76 52.07 19.52
C LEU A 24 -11.50 53.18 20.27
N ASP A 25 -10.81 53.95 21.12
CA ASP A 25 -11.43 55.05 21.87
C ASP A 25 -11.89 56.20 20.96
N THR A 26 -11.11 56.56 19.94
CA THR A 26 -11.50 57.61 18.97
C THR A 26 -12.68 57.22 18.08
N LYS A 27 -12.92 55.92 17.89
CA LYS A 27 -14.10 55.40 17.19
C LYS A 27 -15.29 55.29 18.13
N SER A 28 -15.07 54.91 19.39
CA SER A 28 -16.08 54.88 20.45
C SER A 28 -16.63 56.28 20.71
N ASP A 29 -15.77 57.28 20.83
CA ASP A 29 -16.16 58.69 21.02
C ASP A 29 -16.94 59.26 19.83
N ARG A 30 -16.60 58.84 18.60
CA ARG A 30 -17.37 59.20 17.40
C ARG A 30 -18.74 58.54 17.36
N VAL A 31 -18.84 57.29 17.81
CA VAL A 31 -20.13 56.58 17.88
C VAL A 31 -21.00 57.17 18.98
N LEU A 32 -20.44 57.48 20.15
CA LEU A 32 -21.15 58.15 21.25
C LEU A 32 -21.58 59.58 20.90
N ALA A 33 -20.75 60.34 20.16
CA ALA A 33 -21.13 61.66 19.66
C ALA A 33 -22.27 61.60 18.63
N LEU A 34 -22.28 60.59 17.76
CA LEU A 34 -23.38 60.34 16.82
C LEU A 34 -24.66 59.88 17.55
N GLN A 35 -24.53 59.09 18.61
CA GLN A 35 -25.66 58.63 19.44
C GLN A 35 -26.28 59.79 20.24
N HIS A 36 -25.45 60.66 20.83
CA HIS A 36 -25.91 61.83 21.56
C HIS A 36 -26.59 62.86 20.64
N GLY A 37 -26.13 63.00 19.39
CA GLY A 37 -26.77 63.82 18.36
C GLY A 37 -28.14 63.28 17.93
N TYR A 38 -28.36 61.97 17.95
CA TYR A 38 -29.63 61.34 17.60
C TYR A 38 -30.69 61.47 18.70
N VAL A 39 -30.26 61.41 19.97
CA VAL A 39 -31.14 61.44 21.15
C VAL A 39 -31.55 62.86 21.55
N THR A 40 -30.70 63.86 21.33
CA THR A 40 -30.96 65.24 21.78
C THR A 40 -31.73 66.12 20.78
N GLY A 41 -32.11 65.58 19.62
CA GLY A 41 -32.93 66.30 18.64
C GLY A 41 -32.30 67.58 18.09
N ASN A 42 -31.02 67.84 18.37
CA ASN A 42 -30.33 69.07 17.98
C ASN A 42 -29.83 68.94 16.53
N ARG A 43 -30.78 68.84 15.58
CA ARG A 43 -30.50 69.09 14.17
C ARG A 43 -30.19 70.58 14.03
N ARG A 44 -28.91 70.92 14.00
CA ARG A 44 -28.49 72.14 13.29
C ARG A 44 -28.86 71.93 11.84
N GLU A 45 -29.97 72.53 11.44
CA GLU A 45 -30.42 72.65 10.06
C GLU A 45 -29.39 73.44 9.26
N GLY A 46 -28.36 72.74 8.81
CA GLY A 46 -27.60 73.14 7.62
C GLY A 46 -28.50 72.91 6.42
N VAL A 47 -29.16 73.96 5.97
CA VAL A 47 -29.77 74.04 4.64
C VAL A 47 -28.65 73.88 3.61
N ALA A 48 -28.37 72.65 3.21
CA ALA A 48 -27.50 72.34 2.08
C ALA A 48 -28.02 71.08 1.35
N ARG A 49 -28.65 71.32 0.20
CA ARG A 49 -28.76 70.41 -0.97
C ARG A 49 -29.26 68.98 -0.69
N ARG A 50 -30.58 68.78 -0.73
CA ARG A 50 -31.23 67.46 -0.81
C ARG A 50 -31.34 66.89 -2.24
N GLN A 51 -30.47 67.29 -3.17
CA GLN A 51 -30.46 66.80 -4.56
C GLN A 51 -29.15 66.07 -4.94
N GLY A 52 -28.32 65.68 -3.97
CA GLY A 52 -27.05 64.98 -4.24
C GLY A 52 -26.72 63.82 -3.30
N LEU A 53 -27.63 63.42 -2.41
CA LEU A 53 -27.38 62.34 -1.45
C LEU A 53 -27.80 60.94 -1.93
N ASP A 54 -28.70 60.84 -2.91
CA ASP A 54 -29.11 59.54 -3.46
C ASP A 54 -28.09 58.95 -4.44
N ASP A 55 -27.43 59.78 -5.25
CA ASP A 55 -26.36 59.32 -6.14
C ASP A 55 -25.07 58.95 -5.35
N ASP A 56 -24.87 59.52 -4.16
CA ASP A 56 -23.68 59.33 -3.34
C ASP A 56 -23.64 57.97 -2.64
N TRP A 57 -24.77 57.42 -2.17
CA TRP A 57 -24.76 56.11 -1.50
C TRP A 57 -24.60 54.96 -2.51
N GLU A 58 -25.15 55.10 -3.72
CA GLU A 58 -24.98 54.12 -4.79
C GLU A 58 -23.53 54.12 -5.29
N ALA A 59 -22.91 55.31 -5.41
CA ALA A 59 -21.48 55.45 -5.66
C ALA A 59 -20.61 54.80 -4.56
N VAL A 60 -20.98 54.97 -3.28
CA VAL A 60 -20.28 54.33 -2.15
C VAL A 60 -20.44 52.80 -2.18
N LEU A 61 -21.61 52.26 -2.50
CA LEU A 61 -21.81 50.82 -2.65
C LEU A 61 -21.08 50.24 -3.86
N GLN A 62 -21.07 50.94 -4.99
CA GLN A 62 -20.29 50.55 -6.17
C GLN A 62 -18.79 50.55 -5.86
N ALA A 63 -18.29 51.57 -5.14
CA ALA A 63 -16.91 51.63 -4.68
C ALA A 63 -16.57 50.50 -3.68
N ALA A 64 -17.49 50.15 -2.78
CA ALA A 64 -17.32 49.02 -1.87
C ALA A 64 -17.27 47.68 -2.63
N ARG A 65 -18.20 47.44 -3.57
CA ARG A 65 -18.21 46.25 -4.43
C ARG A 65 -16.94 46.16 -5.29
N ALA A 66 -16.46 47.28 -5.84
CA ALA A 66 -15.22 47.31 -6.61
C ALA A 66 -13.99 46.99 -5.74
N ARG A 67 -13.95 47.49 -4.49
CA ARG A 67 -12.90 47.15 -3.52
C ARG A 67 -12.95 45.69 -3.12
N ASP A 68 -14.13 45.13 -2.87
CA ASP A 68 -14.28 43.72 -2.53
C ASP A 68 -13.94 42.82 -3.72
N GLY A 69 -14.34 43.19 -4.94
CA GLY A 69 -13.91 42.52 -6.18
C GLY A 69 -12.39 42.54 -6.36
N GLN A 70 -11.72 43.66 -6.08
CA GLN A 70 -10.25 43.72 -6.08
C GLN A 70 -9.62 42.85 -4.99
N ARG A 71 -10.24 42.75 -3.81
CA ARG A 71 -9.75 41.86 -2.73
C ARG A 71 -9.89 40.40 -3.13
N LEU A 72 -11.03 40.01 -3.69
CA LEU A 72 -11.26 38.65 -4.19
C LEU A 72 -10.28 38.29 -5.31
N ALA A 73 -10.07 39.16 -6.29
CA ALA A 73 -9.10 38.95 -7.36
C ALA A 73 -7.65 38.81 -6.84
N ARG A 74 -7.28 39.56 -5.79
CA ARG A 74 -5.97 39.41 -5.13
C ARG A 74 -5.87 38.08 -4.39
N VAL A 75 -6.92 37.66 -3.69
CA VAL A 75 -6.96 36.36 -2.99
C VAL A 75 -6.86 35.21 -4.00
N GLU A 76 -7.60 35.28 -5.10
CA GLU A 76 -7.55 34.29 -6.17
C GLU A 76 -6.15 34.19 -6.78
N LYS A 77 -5.53 35.33 -7.13
CA LYS A 77 -4.16 35.38 -7.64
C LYS A 77 -3.13 34.79 -6.67
N LEU A 78 -3.27 35.06 -5.37
CA LEU A 78 -2.42 34.46 -4.33
C LEU A 78 -2.66 32.95 -4.19
N SER A 79 -3.92 32.52 -4.27
CA SER A 79 -4.29 31.10 -4.20
C SER A 79 -3.74 30.31 -5.38
N GLU A 80 -3.80 30.88 -6.60
CA GLU A 80 -3.22 30.29 -7.79
C GLU A 80 -1.70 30.23 -7.71
N GLY A 81 -1.05 31.31 -7.25
CA GLY A 81 0.39 31.33 -7.06
C GLY A 81 0.85 30.27 -6.05
N SER A 82 0.11 30.13 -4.95
CA SER A 82 0.35 29.08 -3.95
C SER A 82 0.14 27.68 -4.53
N ARG A 83 -0.92 27.47 -5.32
CA ARG A 83 -1.21 26.20 -6.00
C ARG A 83 -0.09 25.83 -6.98
N ARG A 84 0.31 26.73 -7.86
CA ARG A 84 1.41 26.51 -8.83
C ARG A 84 2.71 26.18 -8.12
N SER A 85 3.08 26.94 -7.09
CA SER A 85 4.28 26.67 -6.31
C SER A 85 4.27 25.29 -5.64
N ARG A 86 3.09 24.85 -5.14
CA ARG A 86 2.90 23.51 -4.58
C ARG A 86 3.05 22.42 -5.65
N GLU A 87 2.45 22.60 -6.82
CA GLU A 87 2.54 21.67 -7.95
C GLU A 87 3.99 21.56 -8.47
N GLU A 88 4.69 22.67 -8.64
CA GLU A 88 6.11 22.71 -9.00
C GLU A 88 6.99 22.01 -7.94
N GLY A 89 6.67 22.18 -6.66
CA GLY A 89 7.32 21.47 -5.57
C GLY A 89 7.14 19.95 -5.64
N LEU A 90 5.91 19.49 -5.92
CA LEU A 90 5.61 18.07 -6.10
C LEU A 90 6.33 17.49 -7.32
N LEU A 91 6.30 18.20 -8.45
CA LEU A 91 6.98 17.77 -9.68
C LEU A 91 8.48 17.66 -9.48
N ARG A 92 9.11 18.60 -8.78
CA ARG A 92 10.54 18.50 -8.43
C ARG A 92 10.84 17.26 -7.59
N ALA A 93 10.03 16.98 -6.57
CA ALA A 93 10.21 15.79 -5.74
C ALA A 93 10.03 14.48 -6.54
N HIS A 94 9.07 14.42 -7.47
CA HIS A 94 8.92 13.27 -8.37
C HIS A 94 10.09 13.12 -9.32
N ARG A 95 10.61 14.22 -9.88
CA ARG A 95 11.81 14.19 -10.73
C ARG A 95 13.02 13.66 -9.99
N GLU A 96 13.22 14.05 -8.72
CA GLU A 96 14.32 13.51 -7.91
C GLU A 96 14.18 12.00 -7.69
N VAL A 97 12.97 11.51 -7.42
CA VAL A 97 12.71 10.07 -7.29
C VAL A 97 13.01 9.35 -8.60
N TRP A 98 12.50 9.88 -9.71
CA TRP A 98 12.72 9.32 -11.04
C TRP A 98 14.19 9.30 -11.44
N MET A 99 14.94 10.37 -11.18
CA MET A 99 16.38 10.43 -11.48
C MET A 99 17.17 9.38 -10.69
N ARG A 100 16.81 9.13 -9.43
CA ARG A 100 17.44 8.06 -8.63
C ARG A 100 17.15 6.68 -9.21
N GLU A 101 15.88 6.41 -9.53
CA GLU A 101 15.50 5.13 -10.12
C GLU A 101 16.14 4.94 -11.49
N TRP A 102 16.17 5.97 -12.32
CA TRP A 102 16.86 5.95 -13.61
C TRP A 102 18.32 5.58 -13.44
N ASN A 103 19.05 6.26 -12.55
CA ASN A 103 20.47 5.96 -12.31
C ASN A 103 20.68 4.52 -11.82
N LYS A 104 19.80 4.02 -10.94
CA LYS A 104 19.82 2.62 -10.48
C LYS A 104 19.62 1.66 -11.66
N LEU A 105 18.59 1.90 -12.48
CA LEU A 105 18.32 1.08 -13.66
C LEU A 105 19.46 1.12 -14.69
N GLN A 106 20.13 2.27 -14.85
CA GLN A 106 21.31 2.37 -15.71
C GLN A 106 22.47 1.52 -15.18
N LEU A 107 22.68 1.50 -13.86
CA LEU A 107 23.71 0.67 -13.23
C LEU A 107 23.39 -0.82 -13.38
N GLU A 108 22.17 -1.24 -13.04
CA GLU A 108 21.71 -2.63 -13.17
C GLU A 108 21.77 -3.09 -14.63
N ARG A 109 21.35 -2.25 -15.59
CA ARG A 109 21.48 -2.54 -17.01
C ARG A 109 22.94 -2.74 -17.42
N GLY A 110 23.84 -1.88 -16.95
CA GLY A 110 25.28 -2.02 -17.24
C GLY A 110 25.86 -3.31 -16.66
N GLN A 111 25.42 -3.71 -15.46
CA GLN A 111 25.84 -4.97 -14.84
C GLN A 111 25.32 -6.18 -15.62
N VAL A 112 24.02 -6.22 -15.94
CA VAL A 112 23.44 -7.31 -16.73
C VAL A 112 24.08 -7.39 -18.12
N GLN A 113 24.36 -6.24 -18.74
CA GLN A 113 25.04 -6.22 -20.03
C GLN A 113 26.46 -6.78 -19.93
N LYS A 114 27.19 -6.46 -18.86
CA LYS A 114 28.51 -7.03 -18.60
C LYS A 114 28.44 -8.54 -18.36
N GLU A 115 27.49 -9.01 -17.56
CA GLU A 115 27.26 -10.44 -17.32
C GLU A 115 26.90 -11.17 -18.62
N LEU A 116 26.11 -10.55 -19.50
CA LEU A 116 25.81 -11.08 -20.83
C LEU A 116 27.05 -11.14 -21.73
N GLU A 117 27.91 -10.12 -21.69
CA GLU A 117 29.17 -10.09 -22.44
C GLU A 117 30.16 -11.15 -21.92
N GLU A 118 30.27 -11.31 -20.59
CA GLU A 118 31.05 -12.38 -19.95
C GLU A 118 30.52 -13.76 -20.35
N TRP A 119 29.20 -13.97 -20.26
CA TRP A 119 28.57 -15.22 -20.68
C TRP A 119 28.82 -15.49 -22.17
N ARG A 120 28.73 -14.46 -23.02
CA ARG A 120 28.98 -14.58 -24.46
C ARG A 120 30.41 -14.98 -24.81
N VAL A 121 31.40 -14.60 -23.99
CA VAL A 121 32.79 -15.07 -24.14
C VAL A 121 32.91 -16.55 -23.73
N CYS A 122 32.11 -17.00 -22.76
CA CYS A 122 32.03 -18.40 -22.40
C CYS A 122 31.26 -19.26 -23.41
N VAL A 123 30.39 -18.68 -24.27
CA VAL A 123 29.66 -19.41 -25.32
C VAL A 123 30.64 -20.13 -26.24
N GLY A 124 30.78 -21.46 -26.06
CA GLY A 124 31.70 -22.32 -26.81
C GLY A 124 32.86 -22.91 -26.00
N SER A 125 32.98 -22.60 -24.70
CA SER A 125 33.87 -23.31 -23.77
C SER A 125 33.27 -24.63 -23.29
N GLU A 126 34.10 -25.55 -22.79
CA GLU A 126 33.63 -26.83 -22.22
C GLU A 126 32.67 -26.62 -21.03
N GLU A 127 32.92 -25.61 -20.19
CA GLU A 127 32.03 -25.25 -19.07
C GLU A 127 30.67 -24.74 -19.55
N HIS A 128 30.62 -23.99 -20.65
CA HIS A 128 29.37 -23.54 -21.24
C HIS A 128 28.60 -24.67 -21.92
N SER A 129 29.29 -25.67 -22.49
CA SER A 129 28.64 -26.88 -23.01
C SER A 129 27.91 -27.64 -21.88
N PHE A 130 28.55 -27.77 -20.72
CA PHE A 130 27.94 -28.38 -19.53
C PHE A 130 26.70 -27.61 -19.04
N TRP A 131 26.78 -26.28 -18.92
CA TRP A 131 25.62 -25.48 -18.50
C TRP A 131 24.49 -25.48 -19.53
N LEU A 132 24.81 -25.49 -20.83
CA LEU A 132 23.79 -25.58 -21.87
C LEU A 132 23.07 -26.93 -21.84
N GLU A 133 23.83 -28.01 -21.65
CA GLU A 133 23.30 -29.37 -21.53
C GLU A 133 22.41 -29.46 -20.28
N PHE A 134 22.90 -29.03 -19.12
CA PHE A 134 22.12 -28.98 -17.88
C PHE A 134 20.84 -28.13 -18.01
N LEU A 135 20.91 -26.93 -18.59
CA LEU A 135 19.74 -26.07 -18.79
C LEU A 135 18.77 -26.66 -19.81
N SER A 136 19.27 -27.35 -20.84
CA SER A 136 18.43 -28.03 -21.83
C SER A 136 17.71 -29.23 -21.21
N GLU A 137 18.39 -30.01 -20.37
CA GLU A 137 17.81 -31.11 -19.60
C GLU A 137 16.77 -30.57 -18.61
N ALA A 138 17.09 -29.50 -17.88
CA ALA A 138 16.16 -28.86 -16.96
C ALA A 138 14.91 -28.33 -17.68
N ALA A 139 15.07 -27.70 -18.85
CA ALA A 139 13.96 -27.22 -19.68
C ALA A 139 13.12 -28.36 -20.26
N ALA A 140 13.76 -29.49 -20.63
CA ALA A 140 13.07 -30.69 -21.08
C ALA A 140 12.23 -31.31 -19.95
N VAL A 141 12.79 -31.39 -18.73
CA VAL A 141 12.06 -31.85 -17.54
C VAL A 141 10.91 -30.90 -17.19
N GLU A 142 11.11 -29.59 -17.23
CA GLU A 142 10.04 -28.62 -17.00
C GLU A 142 8.91 -28.75 -18.02
N SER A 143 9.25 -28.92 -19.30
CA SER A 143 8.27 -29.13 -20.36
C SER A 143 7.48 -30.42 -20.14
N GLN A 144 8.16 -31.51 -19.79
CA GLN A 144 7.52 -32.78 -19.47
C GLN A 144 6.57 -32.66 -18.27
N LEU A 145 7.00 -32.00 -17.18
CA LEU A 145 6.15 -31.77 -16.01
C LEU A 145 4.94 -30.89 -16.34
N CYS A 146 5.10 -29.92 -17.25
CA CYS A 146 3.97 -29.12 -17.73
C CYS A 146 2.97 -29.97 -18.51
N GLU A 147 3.44 -30.83 -19.42
CA GLU A 147 2.59 -31.75 -20.18
C GLU A 147 1.87 -32.73 -19.24
N GLU A 148 2.58 -33.36 -18.31
CA GLU A 148 2.01 -34.27 -17.32
C GLU A 148 0.95 -33.58 -16.44
N ARG A 149 1.20 -32.32 -16.05
CA ARG A 149 0.24 -31.51 -15.29
C ARG A 149 -0.99 -31.15 -16.11
N GLU A 150 -0.80 -30.81 -17.39
CA GLU A 150 -1.90 -30.55 -18.31
C GLU A 150 -2.76 -31.79 -18.54
N ASP A 151 -2.14 -32.95 -18.71
CA ASP A 151 -2.82 -34.22 -18.90
C ASP A 151 -3.56 -34.66 -17.64
N PHE A 152 -2.93 -34.55 -16.46
CA PHE A 152 -3.61 -34.73 -15.19
C PHE A 152 -4.82 -33.79 -15.04
N THR A 153 -4.66 -32.52 -15.38
CA THR A 153 -5.76 -31.55 -15.34
C THR A 153 -6.86 -31.92 -16.34
N ARG A 154 -6.49 -32.36 -17.54
CA ARG A 154 -7.39 -32.73 -18.64
C ARG A 154 -8.20 -33.98 -18.30
N GLU A 155 -7.57 -34.98 -17.70
CA GLU A 155 -8.14 -36.29 -17.42
C GLU A 155 -8.84 -36.38 -16.07
N ARG A 156 -8.29 -35.77 -15.02
CA ARG A 156 -8.81 -35.89 -13.65
C ARG A 156 -9.65 -34.70 -13.24
N VAL A 157 -9.14 -33.48 -13.45
CA VAL A 157 -9.76 -32.26 -12.89
C VAL A 157 -10.90 -31.72 -13.77
N ARG A 158 -10.69 -31.62 -15.09
CA ARG A 158 -11.70 -31.08 -16.02
C ARG A 158 -13.01 -31.89 -16.03
N PRO A 159 -13.02 -33.23 -15.99
CA PRO A 159 -14.27 -33.99 -15.94
C PRO A 159 -15.06 -33.72 -14.67
N LEU A 160 -14.40 -33.60 -13.50
CA LEU A 160 -15.06 -33.26 -12.24
C LEU A 160 -15.63 -31.84 -12.26
N LEU A 161 -14.90 -30.87 -12.80
CA LEU A 161 -15.40 -29.49 -12.99
C LEU A 161 -16.61 -29.44 -13.92
N ARG A 162 -16.61 -30.22 -15.01
CA ARG A 162 -17.76 -30.34 -15.92
C ARG A 162 -18.95 -31.01 -15.23
N ALA A 163 -18.72 -32.08 -14.46
CA ALA A 163 -19.77 -32.76 -13.70
C ALA A 163 -20.40 -31.83 -12.66
N ARG A 164 -19.57 -31.10 -11.91
CA ARG A 164 -20.00 -30.06 -10.96
C ARG A 164 -20.82 -28.98 -11.65
N GLY A 165 -20.35 -28.47 -12.80
CA GLY A 165 -21.06 -27.45 -13.57
C GLY A 165 -22.42 -27.93 -14.09
N ARG A 166 -22.50 -29.17 -14.58
CA ARG A 166 -23.76 -29.79 -15.02
C ARG A 166 -24.73 -29.97 -13.85
N LEU A 167 -24.26 -30.46 -12.71
CA LEU A 167 -25.08 -30.64 -11.50
C LEU A 167 -25.58 -29.32 -10.94
N ARG A 168 -24.70 -28.31 -10.78
CA ARG A 168 -25.11 -26.96 -10.36
C ARG A 168 -26.10 -26.33 -11.35
N GLY A 169 -25.88 -26.50 -12.64
CA GLY A 169 -26.80 -26.02 -13.68
C GLY A 169 -28.14 -26.75 -13.68
N SER A 170 -28.18 -28.04 -13.35
CA SER A 170 -29.42 -28.82 -13.19
C SER A 170 -30.19 -28.38 -11.94
N LEU A 171 -29.49 -28.23 -10.81
CA LEU A 171 -30.06 -27.75 -9.54
C LEU A 171 -30.60 -26.32 -9.65
N GLY A 172 -29.95 -25.46 -10.42
CA GLY A 172 -30.41 -24.09 -10.68
C GLY A 172 -31.61 -23.99 -11.63
N ARG A 173 -31.88 -25.02 -12.45
CA ARG A 173 -33.04 -25.09 -13.36
C ARG A 173 -34.22 -25.89 -12.77
N GLY A 174 -34.00 -26.65 -11.70
CA GLY A 174 -34.98 -27.53 -11.08
C GLY A 174 -35.86 -26.83 -10.04
N GLU A 175 -36.76 -25.93 -10.46
CA GLU A 175 -37.77 -25.34 -9.56
C GLU A 175 -38.96 -26.28 -9.25
N ARG A 176 -38.92 -27.57 -9.63
CA ARG A 176 -40.00 -28.55 -9.40
C ARG A 176 -39.55 -29.96 -9.01
N GLU A 177 -38.34 -30.14 -8.48
CA GLU A 177 -37.92 -31.44 -7.93
C GLU A 177 -38.21 -31.55 -6.43
N LYS A 178 -38.53 -32.78 -5.97
CA LYS A 178 -38.75 -33.08 -4.54
C LYS A 178 -37.52 -32.67 -3.74
N GLU A 179 -37.73 -32.06 -2.57
CA GLU A 179 -36.68 -31.51 -1.69
C GLU A 179 -35.56 -32.52 -1.35
N GLY A 180 -35.88 -33.83 -1.34
CA GLY A 180 -34.90 -34.91 -1.18
C GLY A 180 -33.87 -35.00 -2.32
N VAL A 181 -34.30 -34.85 -3.58
CA VAL A 181 -33.42 -34.91 -4.77
C VAL A 181 -32.48 -33.70 -4.79
N LYS A 182 -32.97 -32.54 -4.36
CA LYS A 182 -32.16 -31.33 -4.21
C LYS A 182 -31.07 -31.49 -3.15
N ARG A 183 -31.42 -32.02 -1.97
CA ARG A 183 -30.45 -32.30 -0.89
C ARG A 183 -29.40 -33.34 -1.29
N GLU A 184 -29.79 -34.36 -2.06
CA GLU A 184 -28.84 -35.35 -2.60
C GLU A 184 -27.91 -34.76 -3.66
N GLY A 185 -28.44 -33.90 -4.56
CA GLY A 185 -27.64 -33.18 -5.54
C GLY A 185 -26.65 -32.20 -4.90
N GLU A 186 -27.05 -31.48 -3.86
CA GLU A 186 -26.17 -30.59 -3.08
C GLU A 186 -25.04 -31.37 -2.38
N LYS A 187 -25.35 -32.53 -1.78
CA LYS A 187 -24.33 -33.44 -1.22
C LYS A 187 -23.36 -33.96 -2.28
N ALA A 188 -23.82 -34.26 -3.48
CA ALA A 188 -22.96 -34.70 -4.59
C ALA A 188 -22.03 -33.56 -5.07
N VAL A 189 -22.53 -32.32 -5.12
CA VAL A 189 -21.71 -31.15 -5.47
C VAL A 189 -20.61 -30.90 -4.43
N LEU A 190 -20.93 -31.00 -3.13
CA LEU A 190 -19.94 -30.85 -2.05
C LEU A 190 -18.83 -31.91 -2.14
N LYS A 191 -19.18 -33.19 -2.35
CA LYS A 191 -18.18 -34.25 -2.55
C LYS A 191 -17.27 -34.01 -3.75
N LEU A 192 -17.83 -33.51 -4.85
CA LEU A 192 -17.03 -33.14 -6.03
C LEU A 192 -16.09 -31.96 -5.72
N GLU A 193 -16.53 -31.00 -4.90
CA GLU A 193 -15.71 -29.87 -4.48
C GLU A 193 -14.57 -30.28 -3.55
N GLU A 194 -14.83 -31.16 -2.59
CA GLU A 194 -13.80 -31.76 -1.73
C GLU A 194 -12.75 -32.51 -2.56
N GLU A 195 -13.19 -33.33 -3.52
CA GLU A 195 -12.27 -34.08 -4.39
C GLU A 195 -11.46 -33.17 -5.32
N ILE A 196 -12.08 -32.12 -5.88
CA ILE A 196 -11.38 -31.10 -6.66
C ILE A 196 -10.33 -30.40 -5.79
N HIS A 197 -10.66 -30.01 -4.56
CA HIS A 197 -9.70 -29.40 -3.63
C HIS A 197 -8.56 -30.36 -3.28
N ARG A 198 -8.86 -31.64 -3.06
CA ARG A 198 -7.86 -32.69 -2.80
C ARG A 198 -6.87 -32.82 -3.95
N LEU A 199 -7.36 -32.94 -5.19
CA LEU A 199 -6.55 -33.05 -6.40
C LEU A 199 -5.71 -31.78 -6.66
N TRP A 200 -6.26 -30.59 -6.39
CA TRP A 200 -5.46 -29.36 -6.43
C TRP A 200 -4.40 -29.32 -5.34
N GLY A 201 -4.67 -29.89 -4.17
CA GLY A 201 -3.69 -30.11 -3.11
C GLY A 201 -2.52 -30.97 -3.57
N GLU A 202 -2.79 -32.10 -4.24
CA GLU A 202 -1.76 -32.99 -4.80
C GLU A 202 -0.87 -32.30 -5.86
N ILE A 203 -1.48 -31.48 -6.74
CA ILE A 203 -0.72 -30.68 -7.72
C ILE A 203 0.15 -29.63 -7.01
N ALA A 204 -0.34 -29.04 -5.91
CA ALA A 204 0.37 -28.02 -5.16
C ALA A 204 1.52 -28.59 -4.33
N THR A 205 1.37 -29.80 -3.76
CA THR A 205 2.41 -30.44 -2.95
C THR A 205 3.67 -30.74 -3.73
N VAL A 206 3.58 -31.11 -5.01
CA VAL A 206 4.75 -31.31 -5.88
C VAL A 206 5.58 -30.03 -6.06
N GLY A 207 4.96 -28.85 -5.99
CA GLY A 207 5.67 -27.57 -5.96
C GLY A 207 6.16 -27.14 -4.57
N VAL A 208 5.48 -27.60 -3.51
CA VAL A 208 5.80 -27.30 -2.12
C VAL A 208 6.85 -28.23 -1.54
N GLU A 209 7.15 -29.39 -2.14
CA GLU A 209 8.20 -30.29 -1.67
C GLU A 209 9.57 -29.59 -1.51
N LYS A 210 9.90 -28.56 -2.33
CA LYS A 210 11.11 -27.73 -2.09
C LYS A 210 11.00 -26.75 -0.92
N GLU A 211 9.81 -26.28 -0.56
CA GLU A 211 9.59 -25.53 0.71
C GLU A 211 9.44 -26.48 1.91
N GLY A 212 9.00 -27.71 1.66
CA GLY A 212 8.89 -28.85 2.57
C GLY A 212 10.26 -29.35 2.99
N GLU A 213 11.21 -29.50 2.06
CA GLU A 213 12.61 -29.83 2.36
C GLU A 213 13.25 -28.80 3.30
N MET A 214 12.92 -27.51 3.15
CA MET A 214 13.37 -26.49 4.09
C MET A 214 12.62 -26.57 5.43
N LYS A 215 11.35 -26.97 5.45
CA LYS A 215 10.58 -27.23 6.69
C LYS A 215 11.05 -28.49 7.42
N ASP A 216 11.44 -29.54 6.71
CA ASP A 216 11.93 -30.81 7.23
C ASP A 216 13.40 -30.68 7.68
N ALA A 217 14.22 -29.88 6.99
CA ALA A 217 15.51 -29.44 7.52
C ALA A 217 15.36 -28.58 8.79
N LEU A 218 14.23 -27.88 8.93
CA LEU A 218 13.89 -27.06 10.10
C LEU A 218 13.18 -27.84 11.24
N GLN A 219 12.69 -29.07 11.01
CA GLN A 219 12.07 -29.93 12.02
C GLN A 219 12.90 -31.20 12.24
N GLY A 220 13.65 -31.24 13.33
CA GLY A 220 14.39 -32.44 13.75
C GLY A 220 15.50 -32.12 14.75
N ILE A 221 15.91 -33.11 15.53
CA ILE A 221 17.14 -32.99 16.33
C ILE A 221 18.30 -32.84 15.32
N PRO A 222 19.20 -31.84 15.46
CA PRO A 222 20.40 -31.76 14.61
C PRO A 222 21.11 -33.10 14.56
N LEU A 223 21.53 -33.54 13.36
CA LEU A 223 22.11 -34.88 13.16
C LEU A 223 23.34 -35.09 14.06
N GLU A 224 24.08 -34.01 14.36
CA GLU A 224 25.24 -34.03 15.25
C GLU A 224 24.90 -34.46 16.69
N LEU A 225 23.72 -34.08 17.19
CA LEU A 225 23.22 -34.49 18.51
C LEU A 225 22.65 -35.92 18.50
N ALA A 226 22.20 -36.44 17.36
CA ALA A 226 21.78 -37.84 17.28
C ALA A 226 22.97 -38.80 17.42
N GLU A 227 24.15 -38.36 17.00
CA GLU A 227 25.43 -39.10 17.08
C GLU A 227 26.10 -38.97 18.46
N GLU A 228 25.97 -37.85 19.17
CA GLU A 228 26.52 -37.61 20.53
C GLU A 228 25.65 -38.15 21.69
N ARG A 229 24.94 -39.26 21.47
CA ARG A 229 24.02 -39.88 22.45
C ARG A 229 24.65 -40.26 23.81
N GLU A 230 25.98 -40.28 23.88
CA GLU A 230 26.79 -40.66 25.05
C GLU A 230 27.28 -39.46 25.90
N ALA A 231 26.94 -38.22 25.51
CA ALA A 231 27.39 -37.03 26.25
C ALA A 231 26.70 -36.89 27.63
N PRO A 232 27.44 -36.57 28.71
CA PRO A 232 26.83 -36.23 29.98
C PRO A 232 26.00 -34.96 29.80
N ASN A 233 24.70 -35.03 30.10
CA ASN A 233 23.67 -34.00 29.88
C ASN A 233 22.92 -34.00 28.54
N TYR A 234 23.06 -35.05 27.72
CA TYR A 234 22.28 -35.22 26.48
C TYR A 234 20.77 -34.97 26.65
N GLY A 235 20.17 -35.54 27.71
CA GLY A 235 18.75 -35.35 28.01
C GLY A 235 18.37 -33.93 28.47
N SER A 236 19.32 -33.12 28.96
CA SER A 236 19.06 -31.70 29.27
C SER A 236 19.08 -30.86 27.99
N ALA A 237 20.11 -31.03 27.16
CA ALA A 237 20.25 -30.34 25.88
C ALA A 237 19.08 -30.63 24.94
N LEU A 238 18.60 -31.88 24.88
CA LEU A 238 17.43 -32.24 24.09
C LEU A 238 16.15 -31.54 24.58
N ARG A 239 15.96 -31.43 25.89
CA ARG A 239 14.82 -30.71 26.48
C ARG A 239 14.88 -29.22 26.19
N GLU A 240 16.07 -28.62 26.25
CA GLU A 240 16.27 -27.21 25.92
C GLU A 240 15.97 -26.92 24.44
N LEU A 241 16.39 -27.80 23.52
CA LEU A 241 16.05 -27.69 22.10
C LEU A 241 14.55 -27.87 21.84
N GLN A 242 13.90 -28.84 22.49
CA GLN A 242 12.45 -29.01 22.40
C GLN A 242 11.71 -27.78 22.92
N LEU A 243 12.16 -27.17 24.03
CA LEU A 243 11.59 -25.93 24.55
C LEU A 243 11.81 -24.76 23.57
N LEU A 244 12.97 -24.69 22.92
CA LEU A 244 13.28 -23.69 21.92
C LEU A 244 12.40 -23.83 20.66
N ASP A 245 12.26 -25.04 20.15
CA ASP A 245 11.41 -25.36 19.00
C ASP A 245 9.93 -25.06 19.31
N ASN A 246 9.46 -25.41 20.51
CA ASN A 246 8.11 -25.07 20.95
C ASN A 246 7.92 -23.56 21.07
N HIS A 247 8.89 -22.83 21.60
CA HIS A 247 8.84 -21.37 21.71
C HIS A 247 8.75 -20.72 20.31
N TYR A 248 9.56 -21.15 19.35
CA TYR A 248 9.54 -20.58 18.00
C TYR A 248 8.30 -20.98 17.20
N THR A 249 7.85 -22.23 17.34
CA THR A 249 6.60 -22.71 16.74
C THR A 249 5.41 -21.90 17.25
N LEU A 250 5.28 -21.74 18.58
CA LEU A 250 4.23 -20.92 19.19
C LEU A 250 4.32 -19.45 18.76
N THR A 251 5.54 -18.91 18.62
CA THR A 251 5.76 -17.55 18.11
C THR A 251 5.27 -17.41 16.66
N LEU A 252 5.50 -18.41 15.80
CA LEU A 252 4.99 -18.40 14.43
C LEU A 252 3.47 -18.54 14.39
N GLU A 253 2.88 -19.41 15.22
CA GLU A 253 1.43 -19.58 15.32
C GLU A 253 0.73 -18.30 15.81
N THR A 254 1.28 -17.66 16.85
CA THR A 254 0.75 -16.39 17.36
C THR A 254 0.87 -15.26 16.33
N LEU A 255 1.97 -15.20 15.57
CA LEU A 255 2.09 -14.30 14.43
C LEU A 255 1.06 -14.62 13.34
N HIS A 256 0.87 -15.89 13.00
CA HIS A 256 -0.12 -16.30 12.01
C HIS A 256 -1.54 -15.92 12.43
N HIS A 257 -1.91 -16.18 13.68
CA HIS A 257 -3.21 -15.79 14.24
C HIS A 257 -3.38 -14.26 14.26
N ARG A 258 -2.34 -13.50 14.65
CA ARG A 258 -2.39 -12.02 14.66
C ARG A 258 -2.59 -11.44 13.25
N TYR A 259 -2.04 -12.09 12.22
CA TYR A 259 -2.10 -11.64 10.83
C TYR A 259 -3.04 -12.49 9.95
N GLN A 260 -3.95 -13.26 10.54
CA GLN A 260 -4.82 -14.19 9.81
C GLN A 260 -5.67 -13.49 8.73
N GLY A 261 -6.11 -12.25 8.97
CA GLY A 261 -6.85 -11.44 7.98
C GLY A 261 -5.99 -10.85 6.85
N VAL A 262 -4.66 -10.88 6.99
CA VAL A 262 -3.67 -10.46 5.98
C VAL A 262 -3.15 -11.68 5.21
N ALA A 263 -2.95 -12.81 5.90
CA ALA A 263 -2.56 -14.09 5.33
C ALA A 263 -3.71 -14.79 4.57
N GLY A 264 -4.95 -14.65 5.05
CA GLY A 264 -6.16 -15.18 4.41
C GLY A 264 -6.67 -14.35 3.23
N ARG A 265 -6.29 -13.06 3.17
CA ARG A 265 -6.19 -12.34 1.90
C ARG A 265 -4.88 -12.74 1.26
N GLY A 266 -4.78 -14.04 0.95
CA GLY A 266 -3.72 -14.56 0.09
C GLY A 266 -3.55 -13.58 -1.05
N SER A 267 -2.29 -13.32 -1.39
CA SER A 267 -1.92 -12.44 -2.50
C SER A 267 -2.98 -12.54 -3.59
N CYS A 268 -3.36 -11.42 -4.20
CA CYS A 268 -4.26 -11.40 -5.35
C CYS A 268 -3.86 -12.43 -6.46
N CYS A 269 -2.67 -13.05 -6.32
CA CYS A 269 -2.08 -14.11 -7.11
C CYS A 269 -2.30 -15.58 -6.66
N GLN A 270 -3.00 -15.90 -5.57
CA GLN A 270 -3.34 -17.31 -5.22
C GLN A 270 -4.72 -17.75 -5.72
N GLY A 271 -5.51 -16.83 -6.27
CA GLY A 271 -6.70 -17.15 -7.05
C GLY A 271 -6.33 -17.45 -8.50
N VAL A 272 -6.93 -18.50 -9.05
CA VAL A 272 -6.98 -18.82 -10.48
C VAL A 272 -7.02 -17.53 -11.32
N ALA A 273 -6.18 -17.46 -12.36
CA ALA A 273 -6.18 -16.38 -13.34
C ALA A 273 -7.63 -16.03 -13.74
N GLY A 274 -8.13 -14.88 -13.29
CA GLY A 274 -9.48 -14.39 -13.62
C GLY A 274 -10.39 -13.99 -12.45
N GLN A 275 -10.01 -14.20 -11.19
CA GLN A 275 -10.78 -13.66 -10.04
C GLN A 275 -10.06 -12.48 -9.40
N SER A 276 -10.46 -11.27 -9.77
CA SER A 276 -10.05 -10.04 -9.10
C SER A 276 -10.67 -9.99 -7.70
N ASN A 277 -9.88 -10.28 -6.68
CA ASN A 277 -10.26 -9.92 -5.33
C ASN A 277 -10.16 -8.39 -5.21
N ASN A 278 -11.29 -7.72 -5.07
CA ASN A 278 -11.38 -6.27 -4.84
C ASN A 278 -10.77 -5.37 -5.94
N GLY A 279 -10.81 -5.80 -7.21
CA GLY A 279 -10.39 -4.96 -8.34
C GLY A 279 -8.88 -4.88 -8.60
N TRP A 280 -8.05 -5.62 -7.87
CA TRP A 280 -6.60 -5.73 -8.12
C TRP A 280 -6.26 -7.02 -8.86
N SER A 281 -5.60 -6.91 -10.01
CA SER A 281 -5.01 -8.07 -10.71
C SER A 281 -3.59 -8.38 -10.20
N PHE A 282 -3.06 -9.55 -10.57
CA PHE A 282 -1.66 -9.89 -10.32
C PHE A 282 -0.70 -8.84 -10.90
N THR A 283 -0.95 -8.42 -12.14
CA THR A 283 -0.16 -7.39 -12.81
C THR A 283 -0.28 -6.02 -12.13
N ASP A 284 -1.42 -5.71 -11.52
CA ASP A 284 -1.59 -4.47 -10.77
C ASP A 284 -0.81 -4.49 -9.46
N ASP A 285 -0.78 -5.63 -8.75
CA ASP A 285 0.01 -5.79 -7.53
C ASP A 285 1.51 -5.72 -7.83
N GLU A 286 1.99 -6.31 -8.92
CA GLU A 286 3.40 -6.17 -9.34
C GLU A 286 3.77 -4.72 -9.63
N ARG A 287 2.93 -4.01 -10.41
CA ARG A 287 3.11 -2.58 -10.68
C ARG A 287 3.09 -1.76 -9.39
N PHE A 288 2.16 -2.06 -8.49
CA PHE A 288 2.07 -1.41 -7.19
C PHE A 288 3.36 -1.60 -6.39
N ARG A 289 3.87 -2.84 -6.28
CA ARG A 289 5.11 -3.15 -5.57
C ARG A 289 6.30 -2.43 -6.18
N HIS A 290 6.39 -2.40 -7.51
CA HIS A 290 7.43 -1.66 -8.21
C HIS A 290 7.38 -0.16 -7.89
N VAL A 291 6.21 0.46 -8.00
CA VAL A 291 6.03 1.88 -7.66
C VAL A 291 6.37 2.15 -6.20
N VAL A 292 5.90 1.34 -5.25
CA VAL A 292 6.21 1.52 -3.83
C VAL A 292 7.72 1.42 -3.56
N GLY A 293 8.42 0.52 -4.26
CA GLY A 293 9.86 0.33 -4.16
C GLY A 293 10.67 1.55 -4.60
N GLN A 294 10.17 2.32 -5.57
CA GLN A 294 10.84 3.55 -6.05
C GLN A 294 10.87 4.68 -5.00
N TYR A 295 10.01 4.65 -3.98
CA TYR A 295 9.89 5.73 -2.98
C TYR A 295 10.47 5.28 -1.62
N PRO A 296 11.70 5.71 -1.26
CA PRO A 296 12.35 5.32 0.00
C PRO A 296 11.56 5.76 1.23
N SER A 297 11.64 4.99 2.32
CA SER A 297 10.96 5.28 3.60
C SER A 297 11.34 6.63 4.21
N LEU A 298 12.59 7.07 4.02
CA LEU A 298 13.13 8.33 4.54
C LEU A 298 12.74 9.58 3.72
N LEU A 299 12.03 9.41 2.60
CA LEU A 299 11.65 10.54 1.74
C LEU A 299 10.65 11.47 2.44
N ARG A 300 10.93 12.78 2.43
CA ARG A 300 9.99 13.78 2.96
C ARG A 300 8.69 13.74 2.16
N LYS A 301 7.54 13.74 2.85
CA LYS A 301 6.20 13.62 2.24
C LYS A 301 6.04 12.39 1.34
N ARG A 302 6.77 11.29 1.64
CA ARG A 302 6.71 10.02 0.90
C ARG A 302 5.29 9.60 0.55
N ARG A 303 4.41 9.54 1.55
CA ARG A 303 3.02 9.09 1.37
C ARG A 303 2.26 9.97 0.37
N THR A 304 2.46 11.28 0.41
CA THR A 304 1.81 12.21 -0.53
C THR A 304 2.26 11.95 -1.96
N LEU A 305 3.57 11.81 -2.18
CA LEU A 305 4.14 11.54 -3.50
C LEU A 305 3.75 10.14 -4.00
N LEU A 306 3.83 9.14 -3.13
CA LEU A 306 3.46 7.77 -3.47
C LEU A 306 2.00 7.67 -3.90
N ILE A 307 1.08 8.25 -3.12
CA ILE A 307 -0.35 8.26 -3.49
C ILE A 307 -0.58 9.08 -4.75
N ASP A 308 0.10 10.22 -4.95
CA ASP A 308 -0.01 10.99 -6.21
C ASP A 308 0.42 10.14 -7.42
N ARG A 309 1.53 9.40 -7.32
CA ARG A 309 2.00 8.52 -8.39
C ARG A 309 1.05 7.36 -8.62
N LEU A 310 0.62 6.66 -7.56
CA LEU A 310 -0.28 5.51 -7.66
C LEU A 310 -1.64 5.89 -8.26
N MET A 311 -2.19 7.06 -7.90
CA MET A 311 -3.43 7.56 -8.50
C MET A 311 -3.31 7.84 -10.02
N ARG A 312 -2.10 8.11 -10.52
CA ARG A 312 -1.84 8.28 -11.96
C ARG A 312 -1.63 6.94 -12.68
N GLU A 313 -1.03 5.97 -12.00
CA GLU A 313 -0.80 4.61 -12.53
C GLU A 313 -2.09 3.79 -12.59
N PHE A 314 -3.00 4.02 -11.64
CA PHE A 314 -4.27 3.30 -11.52
C PHE A 314 -5.46 4.26 -11.65
N PRO A 315 -5.77 4.77 -12.87
CA PRO A 315 -6.83 5.75 -13.07
C PRO A 315 -8.23 5.20 -12.78
N ASN A 316 -8.40 3.87 -12.81
CA ASN A 316 -9.66 3.19 -12.53
C ASN A 316 -9.92 2.96 -11.04
N LEU A 317 -8.92 3.22 -10.18
CA LEU A 317 -9.01 2.98 -8.75
C LEU A 317 -9.19 4.29 -7.99
N THR A 318 -10.02 4.23 -6.97
CA THR A 318 -10.26 5.34 -6.07
C THR A 318 -9.14 5.43 -5.03
N ARG A 319 -8.92 6.64 -4.50
CA ARG A 319 -7.93 6.88 -3.44
C ARG A 319 -8.10 5.97 -2.22
N PRO A 320 -9.32 5.72 -1.70
CA PRO A 320 -9.52 4.78 -0.59
C PRO A 320 -9.11 3.34 -0.92
N GLU A 321 -9.35 2.87 -2.15
CA GLU A 321 -8.95 1.52 -2.58
C GLU A 321 -7.43 1.37 -2.61
N ILE A 322 -6.71 2.37 -3.14
CA ILE A 322 -5.25 2.42 -3.12
C ILE A 322 -4.71 2.43 -1.69
N MET A 323 -5.30 3.23 -0.80
CA MET A 323 -4.88 3.29 0.60
C MET A 323 -5.16 1.97 1.35
N THR A 324 -6.25 1.29 1.01
CA THR A 324 -6.58 -0.03 1.58
C THR A 324 -5.56 -1.07 1.15
N HIS A 325 -5.20 -1.08 -0.14
CA HIS A 325 -4.16 -1.96 -0.67
C HIS A 325 -2.78 -1.64 -0.07
N GLU A 326 -2.41 -0.36 0.08
CA GLU A 326 -1.19 0.07 0.76
C GLU A 326 -1.12 -0.45 2.20
N SER A 327 -2.24 -0.35 2.94
CA SER A 327 -2.32 -0.86 4.31
C SER A 327 -2.12 -2.37 4.38
N TRP A 328 -2.77 -3.12 3.47
CA TRP A 328 -2.60 -4.57 3.37
C TRP A 328 -1.15 -4.91 3.00
N TYR A 329 -0.56 -4.26 2.00
CA TYR A 329 0.81 -4.50 1.56
C TYR A 329 1.83 -4.26 2.67
N ASN A 330 1.67 -3.17 3.44
CA ASN A 330 2.53 -2.89 4.57
C ASN A 330 2.38 -3.94 5.68
N ALA A 331 1.15 -4.36 5.98
CA ALA A 331 0.89 -5.39 6.98
C ALA A 331 1.46 -6.76 6.54
N SER A 332 1.31 -7.11 5.26
CA SER A 332 1.82 -8.35 4.66
C SER A 332 3.35 -8.37 4.67
N THR A 333 3.98 -7.28 4.24
CA THR A 333 5.44 -7.13 4.25
C THR A 333 5.99 -7.17 5.67
N HIS A 334 5.32 -6.53 6.64
CA HIS A 334 5.71 -6.59 8.03
C HIS A 334 5.60 -8.02 8.58
N TYR A 335 4.48 -8.71 8.32
CA TYR A 335 4.30 -10.10 8.69
C TYR A 335 5.40 -11.00 8.12
N GLN A 336 5.68 -10.91 6.81
CA GLN A 336 6.74 -11.68 6.17
C GLN A 336 8.12 -11.42 6.78
N ARG A 337 8.45 -10.15 7.09
CA ARG A 337 9.70 -9.80 7.79
C ARG A 337 9.78 -10.39 9.19
N GLN A 338 8.68 -10.39 9.94
CA GLN A 338 8.61 -10.99 11.27
C GLN A 338 8.81 -12.50 11.18
N VAL A 339 8.10 -13.18 10.27
CA VAL A 339 8.27 -14.61 10.02
C VAL A 339 9.72 -14.94 9.64
N ALA A 340 10.32 -14.18 8.71
CA ALA A 340 11.71 -14.38 8.31
C ALA A 340 12.69 -14.14 9.46
N SER A 341 12.46 -13.11 10.30
CA SER A 341 13.28 -12.82 11.48
C SER A 341 13.19 -13.94 12.53
N VAL A 342 11.98 -14.47 12.75
CA VAL A 342 11.74 -15.59 13.67
C VAL A 342 12.45 -16.84 13.16
N LYS A 343 12.27 -17.19 11.88
CA LYS A 343 12.99 -18.31 11.24
C LYS A 343 14.51 -18.16 11.34
N LYS A 344 15.04 -16.97 11.07
CA LYS A 344 16.48 -16.69 11.19
C LYS A 344 16.99 -16.79 12.63
N SER A 345 16.20 -16.35 13.60
CA SER A 345 16.57 -16.46 15.02
C SER A 345 16.53 -17.91 15.50
N TRP A 346 15.57 -18.68 15.01
CA TRP A 346 15.48 -20.10 15.26
C TRP A 346 16.70 -20.85 14.72
N LEU A 347 17.07 -20.60 13.46
CA LEU A 347 18.29 -21.15 12.84
C LEU A 347 19.61 -20.79 13.54
N ARG A 348 19.65 -19.65 14.24
CA ARG A 348 20.87 -19.22 14.96
C ARG A 348 20.98 -19.85 16.36
N ASN A 349 19.84 -20.13 16.97
CA ASN A 349 19.77 -20.58 18.36
C ASN A 349 19.67 -22.11 18.47
N ARG A 350 19.34 -22.77 17.37
CA ARG A 350 19.59 -24.20 17.12
C ARG A 350 21.04 -24.36 16.70
#